data_AF-A0AB73PLD7-F1
#
_entry.id   AF-A0AB73PLD7-F1
#
_cell.length_a   1.000
_cell.length_b   1.000
_cell.length_c   1.000
_cell.angle_alpha   90.00
_cell.angle_beta   90.00
_cell.angle_gamma   90.00
#
_symmetry.space_group_name_H-M   'P 1'
#
loop_
_entity.id
_entity.type
_entity.pdbx_description
1 polymer ?
#
loop_
_entity_poly.entity_id
_entity_poly.type
_entity_poly.pdbx_seq_one_letter_code
_entity_poly.pdbx_strand_id
1 'polypeptide(L)'
;MARIRTIKPEFWTDSMMVQFDVFTRLLYIGLWTAADDHGAIRDEPDRIAMEVMPREDIEMVKLNIDLLIASGRLSRMLNDDGTSYLIIDKWTDHQRVDKPSKSKIIREHSRKLAIPAESRRKVALKYGCTPGDKHEATCYFCGNPGSIYWPRLYSGKTGSWVAFSELELDHFEPESTGGKNSSENLVLSCRNCNRARCNKTAFDFVTAKLSANPRESSGEFMGGKEGKGREGNGKENPSLCAREISGDSDGENTGPDPGVVNSILDNRAPPAGGLGNFGKFVMAEGWKPETGFCRKAATWGVIISDFTPVELAEFVTYWQSEGKAFHQAQWEQKFAQSIKHVRNKKSGGTDGQKAPAAASGESRAVQTIKAAIAADRARNGIQPVGTDGGSVFGSLGDEEWIGTVLDMEDGSIET
;
A
#
# COMPACT_ATOMS: atom_id res chain seq x y z
N MET A 1 4.43 -31.91 4.18
CA MET A 1 4.98 -33.10 3.51
C MET A 1 4.07 -33.35 2.33
N ALA A 2 4.63 -33.41 1.13
CA ALA A 2 3.87 -33.58 -0.09
C ALA A 2 2.93 -34.79 -0.01
N ARG A 3 1.78 -34.67 -0.67
CA ARG A 3 0.73 -35.70 -0.71
C ARG A 3 0.45 -36.07 -2.16
N ILE A 4 0.16 -37.35 -2.39
CA ILE A 4 -0.41 -37.79 -3.66
C ILE A 4 -1.82 -37.18 -3.75
N ARG A 5 -2.11 -36.55 -4.89
CA ARG A 5 -3.40 -35.91 -5.20
C ARG A 5 -3.86 -36.35 -6.58
N THR A 6 -5.18 -36.46 -6.76
CA THR A 6 -5.77 -36.86 -8.04
C THR A 6 -5.97 -35.63 -8.92
N ILE A 7 -5.71 -35.76 -10.22
CA ILE A 7 -6.10 -34.77 -11.22
C ILE A 7 -7.38 -35.27 -11.89
N LYS A 8 -8.49 -34.55 -11.67
CA LYS A 8 -9.77 -34.91 -12.29
C LYS A 8 -9.81 -34.54 -13.78
N PRO A 9 -10.49 -35.28 -14.65
CA PRO A 9 -10.60 -34.96 -16.07
C PRO A 9 -11.15 -33.54 -16.35
N GLU A 10 -12.05 -33.04 -15.51
CA GLU A 10 -12.68 -31.72 -15.65
C GLU A 10 -11.67 -30.57 -15.56
N PHE A 11 -10.49 -30.82 -14.99
CA PHE A 11 -9.39 -29.86 -14.99
C PHE A 11 -9.03 -29.40 -16.41
N TRP A 12 -9.00 -30.34 -17.36
CA TRP A 12 -8.60 -30.08 -18.75
C TRP A 12 -9.66 -29.34 -19.55
N THR A 13 -10.90 -29.28 -19.03
CA THR A 13 -12.04 -28.60 -19.65
C THR A 13 -12.51 -27.37 -18.86
N ASP A 14 -11.87 -27.05 -17.72
CA ASP A 14 -12.22 -25.85 -16.94
C ASP A 14 -11.92 -24.60 -17.78
N SER A 15 -12.95 -23.77 -17.97
CA SER A 15 -12.93 -22.62 -18.87
C SER A 15 -11.87 -21.57 -18.51
N MET A 16 -11.43 -21.49 -17.25
CA MET A 16 -10.30 -20.65 -16.84
C MET A 16 -8.97 -21.37 -17.02
N MET A 17 -8.88 -22.64 -16.63
CA MET A 17 -7.62 -23.38 -16.70
C MET A 17 -7.12 -23.50 -18.13
N VAL A 18 -8.00 -23.71 -19.10
CA VAL A 18 -7.64 -23.78 -20.52
C VAL A 18 -7.08 -22.48 -21.10
N GLN A 19 -7.27 -21.35 -20.40
CA GLN A 19 -6.76 -20.05 -20.84
C GLN A 19 -5.32 -19.80 -20.38
N PHE A 20 -4.84 -20.57 -19.41
CA PHE A 20 -3.47 -20.48 -18.91
C PHE A 20 -2.48 -21.25 -19.76
N ASP A 21 -1.22 -20.81 -19.73
CA ASP A 21 -0.12 -21.54 -20.34
C ASP A 21 0.17 -22.86 -19.60
N VAL A 22 1.09 -23.66 -20.14
CA VAL A 22 1.45 -24.95 -19.53
C VAL A 22 2.08 -24.73 -18.15
N PHE A 23 2.91 -23.70 -18.00
CA PHE A 23 3.60 -23.40 -16.75
C PHE A 23 2.62 -23.09 -15.61
N THR A 24 1.68 -22.16 -15.81
CA THR A 24 0.70 -21.80 -14.78
C THR A 24 -0.17 -23.00 -14.40
N ARG A 25 -0.60 -23.79 -15.39
CA ARG A 25 -1.41 -25.00 -15.15
C ARG A 25 -0.65 -26.03 -14.33
N LEU A 26 0.61 -26.28 -14.68
CA LEU A 26 1.47 -27.22 -13.96
C LEU A 26 1.74 -26.75 -12.53
N LEU A 27 2.06 -25.46 -12.36
CA LEU A 27 2.23 -24.86 -11.04
C LEU A 27 0.96 -25.04 -10.19
N TYR A 28 -0.23 -24.76 -10.73
CA TYR A 28 -1.48 -24.90 -9.98
C TYR A 28 -1.77 -26.34 -9.57
N ILE A 29 -1.53 -27.34 -10.44
CA ILE A 29 -1.62 -28.76 -10.08
C ILE A 29 -0.61 -29.09 -8.97
N GLY A 30 0.63 -28.65 -9.13
CA GLY A 30 1.69 -28.92 -8.18
C GLY A 30 1.45 -28.30 -6.81
N LEU A 31 0.79 -27.13 -6.75
CA LEU A 31 0.33 -26.54 -5.48
C LEU A 31 -0.64 -27.46 -4.73
N TRP A 32 -1.40 -28.33 -5.42
CA TRP A 32 -2.29 -29.27 -4.73
C TRP A 32 -1.52 -30.30 -3.89
N THR A 33 -0.34 -30.71 -4.35
CA THR A 33 0.48 -31.71 -3.67
C THR A 33 1.24 -31.11 -2.49
N ALA A 34 1.61 -29.83 -2.59
CA ALA A 34 2.30 -29.08 -1.55
C ALA A 34 1.35 -28.50 -0.48
N ALA A 35 0.07 -28.28 -0.83
CA ALA A 35 -0.94 -27.81 0.10
C ALA A 35 -1.35 -28.87 1.13
N ASP A 36 -1.80 -28.40 2.30
CA ASP A 36 -2.39 -29.26 3.31
C ASP A 36 -3.76 -29.83 2.89
N ASP A 37 -4.37 -30.65 3.75
CA ASP A 37 -5.64 -31.33 3.46
C ASP A 37 -6.85 -30.39 3.31
N HIS A 38 -6.64 -29.09 3.56
CA HIS A 38 -7.64 -28.05 3.44
C HIS A 38 -7.34 -27.08 2.29
N GLY A 39 -6.26 -27.30 1.53
CA GLY A 39 -5.86 -26.43 0.42
C GLY A 39 -5.09 -25.18 0.85
N ALA A 40 -4.45 -25.17 2.03
CA ALA A 40 -3.57 -24.09 2.45
C ALA A 40 -2.08 -24.43 2.24
N ILE A 41 -1.31 -23.44 1.83
CA ILE A 41 0.15 -23.52 1.66
C ILE A 41 0.80 -22.23 2.16
N ARG A 42 2.00 -22.30 2.75
CA ARG A 42 2.74 -21.08 3.11
C ARG A 42 3.12 -20.31 1.86
N ASP A 43 2.99 -18.99 1.91
CA ASP A 43 3.29 -18.09 0.79
C ASP A 43 4.80 -17.78 0.79
N GLU A 44 5.58 -18.82 0.50
CA GLU A 44 7.05 -18.80 0.40
C GLU A 44 7.43 -19.16 -1.05
N PRO A 45 7.50 -18.20 -1.99
CA PRO A 45 7.71 -18.50 -3.41
C PRO A 45 8.98 -19.30 -3.69
N ASP A 46 10.08 -19.02 -2.99
CA ASP A 46 11.35 -19.75 -3.16
C ASP A 46 11.20 -21.22 -2.80
N ARG A 47 10.45 -21.51 -1.72
CA ARG A 47 10.14 -22.87 -1.31
C ARG A 47 9.19 -23.55 -2.28
N ILE A 48 8.14 -22.86 -2.70
CA ILE A 48 7.18 -23.38 -3.69
C ILE A 48 7.92 -23.72 -4.98
N ALA A 49 8.83 -22.85 -5.45
CA ALA A 49 9.66 -23.11 -6.61
C ALA A 49 10.48 -24.39 -6.41
N MET A 50 11.22 -24.52 -5.30
CA MET A 50 12.02 -25.71 -5.04
C MET A 50 11.20 -27.00 -4.90
N GLU A 51 10.02 -26.95 -4.28
CA GLU A 51 9.18 -28.13 -3.99
C GLU A 51 8.32 -28.55 -5.20
N VAL A 52 7.84 -27.58 -5.98
CA VAL A 52 6.82 -27.78 -7.02
C VAL A 52 7.36 -27.57 -8.44
N MET A 53 8.24 -26.60 -8.64
CA MET A 53 8.79 -26.21 -9.95
C MET A 53 10.32 -26.18 -9.91
N PRO A 54 10.99 -27.29 -9.54
CA PRO A 54 12.44 -27.29 -9.32
C PRO A 54 13.18 -26.90 -10.60
N ARG A 55 14.23 -26.08 -10.44
CA ARG A 55 15.07 -25.50 -11.53
C ARG A 55 14.41 -24.41 -12.37
N GLU A 56 13.14 -24.11 -12.13
CA GLU A 56 12.48 -23.00 -12.81
C GLU A 56 12.87 -21.66 -12.17
N ASP A 57 12.72 -20.58 -12.94
CA ASP A 57 12.96 -19.22 -12.46
C ASP A 57 11.93 -18.84 -11.37
N ILE A 58 12.44 -18.42 -10.22
CA ILE A 58 11.63 -17.99 -9.07
C ILE A 58 10.75 -16.79 -9.45
N GLU A 59 11.24 -15.87 -10.27
CA GLU A 59 10.45 -14.71 -10.70
C GLU A 59 9.27 -15.14 -11.60
N MET A 60 9.47 -16.17 -12.41
CA MET A 60 8.39 -16.80 -13.17
C MET A 60 7.36 -17.47 -12.25
N VAL A 61 7.80 -18.18 -11.20
CA VAL A 61 6.89 -18.76 -10.20
C VAL A 61 6.07 -17.69 -9.48
N LYS A 62 6.70 -16.61 -9.02
CA LYS A 62 6.02 -15.46 -8.38
C LYS A 62 4.95 -14.86 -9.29
N LEU A 63 5.31 -14.57 -10.54
CA LEU A 63 4.37 -14.03 -11.53
C LEU A 63 3.16 -14.95 -11.74
N ASN A 64 3.39 -16.26 -11.83
CA ASN A 64 2.33 -17.24 -12.05
C ASN A 64 1.45 -17.45 -10.81
N ILE A 65 2.00 -17.33 -9.60
CA ILE A 65 1.20 -17.23 -8.37
C ILE A 65 0.29 -15.99 -8.43
N ASP A 66 0.83 -14.83 -8.81
CA ASP A 66 0.04 -13.60 -8.90
C ASP A 66 -1.04 -13.66 -10.00
N LEU A 67 -0.79 -14.37 -11.11
CA LEU A 67 -1.79 -14.69 -12.14
C LEU A 67 -2.91 -15.57 -11.60
N LEU A 68 -2.56 -16.62 -10.85
CA LEU A 68 -3.54 -17.50 -10.21
C LEU A 68 -4.38 -16.74 -9.19
N ILE A 69 -3.78 -15.81 -8.44
CA ILE A 69 -4.52 -14.90 -7.55
C ILE A 69 -5.46 -13.99 -8.35
N ALA A 70 -4.95 -13.37 -9.41
CA ALA A 70 -5.74 -12.45 -10.24
C ALA A 70 -6.94 -13.13 -10.92
N SER A 71 -6.86 -14.43 -11.19
CA SER A 71 -7.94 -15.24 -11.76
C SER A 71 -8.92 -15.83 -10.73
N GLY A 72 -8.68 -15.63 -9.43
CA GLY A 72 -9.49 -16.19 -8.35
C GLY A 72 -9.32 -17.69 -8.15
N ARG A 73 -8.16 -18.25 -8.53
CA ARG A 73 -7.79 -19.65 -8.25
C ARG A 73 -7.03 -19.80 -6.95
N LEU A 74 -6.31 -18.74 -6.57
CA LEU A 74 -5.66 -18.62 -5.28
C LEU A 74 -6.12 -17.35 -4.56
N SER A 75 -6.11 -17.39 -3.24
CA SER A 75 -6.22 -16.21 -2.39
C SER A 75 -5.00 -16.14 -1.50
N ARG A 76 -4.36 -14.98 -1.44
CA ARG A 76 -3.28 -14.70 -0.49
C ARG A 76 -3.88 -14.12 0.79
N MET A 77 -3.57 -14.75 1.90
CA MET A 77 -4.05 -14.41 3.24
C MET A 77 -2.85 -14.13 4.16
N LEU A 78 -3.13 -13.41 5.25
CA LEU A 78 -2.15 -13.05 6.26
C LEU A 78 -2.72 -13.40 7.63
N ASN A 79 -1.88 -13.94 8.51
CA ASN A 79 -2.19 -14.11 9.92
C ASN A 79 -1.75 -12.86 10.72
N ASP A 80 -2.32 -12.69 11.91
CA ASP A 80 -1.94 -11.65 12.87
C ASP A 80 -0.43 -11.66 13.22
N ASP A 81 0.23 -12.83 13.15
CA ASP A 81 1.67 -12.98 13.38
C ASP A 81 2.54 -12.50 12.19
N GLY A 82 1.92 -12.02 11.12
CA GLY A 82 2.57 -11.54 9.90
C GLY A 82 2.94 -12.63 8.89
N THR A 83 2.64 -13.91 9.18
CA THR A 83 2.87 -15.00 8.23
C THR A 83 1.83 -14.99 7.11
N SER A 84 2.29 -15.06 5.87
CA SER A 84 1.39 -15.17 4.71
C SER A 84 1.23 -16.61 4.24
N TYR A 85 0.04 -16.91 3.76
CA TYR A 85 -0.31 -18.20 3.19
C TYR A 85 -1.21 -18.02 1.96
N LEU A 86 -1.16 -18.99 1.05
CA LEU A 86 -2.07 -19.09 -0.08
C LEU A 86 -3.15 -20.12 0.24
N ILE A 87 -4.36 -19.83 -0.21
CA ILE A 87 -5.52 -20.72 -0.18
C ILE A 87 -5.91 -21.04 -1.60
N ILE A 88 -6.09 -22.32 -1.89
CA ILE A 88 -6.67 -22.79 -3.13
C ILE A 88 -8.19 -22.63 -3.03
N ASP A 89 -8.73 -21.58 -3.65
CA ASP A 89 -10.14 -21.18 -3.44
C ASP A 89 -11.13 -22.26 -3.88
N LYS A 90 -10.79 -23.02 -4.93
CA LYS A 90 -11.60 -24.12 -5.45
C LYS A 90 -11.12 -25.50 -4.97
N TRP A 91 -10.58 -25.58 -3.75
CA TRP A 91 -10.01 -26.83 -3.23
C TRP A 91 -11.00 -28.00 -3.30
N THR A 92 -12.24 -27.83 -2.85
CA THR A 92 -13.26 -28.88 -2.82
C THR A 92 -13.70 -29.33 -4.21
N ASP A 93 -13.59 -28.45 -5.21
CA ASP A 93 -13.91 -28.79 -6.61
C ASP A 93 -12.82 -29.72 -7.17
N HIS A 94 -11.57 -29.55 -6.73
CA HIS A 94 -10.43 -30.31 -7.24
C HIS A 94 -10.11 -31.55 -6.41
N GLN A 95 -10.21 -31.47 -5.08
CA GLN A 95 -9.73 -32.49 -4.15
C GLN A 95 -10.83 -32.92 -3.19
N ARG A 96 -10.98 -34.24 -3.04
CA ARG A 96 -11.77 -34.86 -1.99
C ARG A 96 -10.79 -35.55 -1.04
N VAL A 97 -10.70 -35.06 0.19
CA VAL A 97 -9.81 -35.63 1.20
C VAL A 97 -10.64 -36.36 2.25
N ASP A 98 -10.55 -37.68 2.26
CA ASP A 98 -11.18 -38.50 3.28
C ASP A 98 -10.32 -38.48 4.55
N LYS A 99 -10.94 -38.17 5.71
CA LYS A 99 -10.29 -38.05 7.03
C LYS A 99 -9.15 -37.00 7.04
N PRO A 100 -9.46 -35.71 6.81
CA PRO A 100 -8.44 -34.67 6.71
C PRO A 100 -7.67 -34.50 8.02
N SER A 101 -6.36 -34.31 7.91
CA SER A 101 -5.51 -33.95 9.06
C SER A 101 -5.87 -32.55 9.57
N LYS A 102 -5.59 -32.27 10.85
CA LYS A 102 -5.70 -30.89 11.36
C LYS A 102 -4.73 -29.99 10.57
N SER A 103 -5.25 -28.87 10.06
CA SER A 103 -4.40 -27.89 9.37
C SER A 103 -3.35 -27.34 10.34
N LYS A 104 -2.13 -27.17 9.84
CA LYS A 104 -1.05 -26.48 10.56
C LYS A 104 -1.06 -24.97 10.32
N ILE A 105 -1.81 -24.53 9.32
CA ILE A 105 -1.95 -23.12 8.95
C ILE A 105 -3.23 -22.66 9.62
N ILE A 106 -3.09 -21.84 10.66
CA ILE A 106 -4.22 -21.17 11.29
C ILE A 106 -4.82 -20.24 10.22
N ARG A 107 -6.14 -20.27 10.08
CA ARG A 107 -6.86 -19.48 9.10
C ARG A 107 -7.66 -18.42 9.84
N GLU A 108 -7.21 -17.18 9.78
CA GLU A 108 -8.07 -16.08 10.20
C GLU A 108 -9.15 -15.80 9.15
N HIS A 109 -10.33 -15.42 9.65
CA HIS A 109 -11.53 -15.23 8.82
C HIS A 109 -11.57 -13.87 8.11
N SER A 110 -10.60 -12.99 8.34
CA SER A 110 -10.51 -11.70 7.64
C SER A 110 -10.02 -11.90 6.21
N ARG A 111 -10.95 -12.23 5.31
CA ARG A 111 -10.69 -12.24 3.87
C ARG A 111 -10.86 -10.81 3.34
N LYS A 112 -9.79 -10.19 2.85
CA LYS A 112 -9.90 -8.95 2.07
C LYS A 112 -10.77 -9.26 0.84
N LEU A 113 -11.83 -8.49 0.62
CA LEU A 113 -12.70 -8.71 -0.53
C LEU A 113 -11.89 -8.59 -1.83
N ALA A 114 -12.13 -9.52 -2.75
CA ALA A 114 -11.45 -9.50 -4.05
C ALA A 114 -11.89 -8.26 -4.84
N ILE A 115 -10.91 -7.47 -5.29
CA ILE A 115 -11.19 -6.30 -6.13
C ILE A 115 -11.75 -6.79 -7.48
N PRO A 116 -12.89 -6.25 -7.96
CA PRO A 116 -13.50 -6.68 -9.21
C PRO A 116 -12.53 -6.61 -10.40
N ALA A 117 -12.62 -7.60 -11.30
CA ALA A 117 -11.73 -7.70 -12.46
C ALA A 117 -11.76 -6.44 -13.35
N GLU A 118 -12.92 -5.77 -13.46
CA GLU A 118 -13.04 -4.51 -14.20
C GLU A 118 -12.19 -3.40 -13.59
N SER A 119 -12.23 -3.22 -12.27
CA SER A 119 -11.41 -2.24 -11.56
C SER A 119 -9.92 -2.54 -11.73
N ARG A 120 -9.52 -3.81 -11.67
CA ARG A 120 -8.11 -4.23 -11.91
C ARG A 120 -7.64 -3.82 -13.31
N ARG A 121 -8.46 -4.06 -14.35
CA ARG A 121 -8.15 -3.65 -15.74
C ARG A 121 -8.06 -2.14 -15.90
N LYS A 122 -8.99 -1.40 -15.30
CA LYS A 122 -8.96 0.07 -15.32
C LYS A 122 -7.70 0.62 -14.62
N VAL A 123 -7.25 0.00 -13.53
CA VAL A 123 -5.96 0.34 -12.89
C VAL A 123 -4.80 0.01 -13.83
N ALA A 124 -4.79 -1.13 -14.52
CA ALA A 124 -3.75 -1.45 -15.49
C ALA A 124 -3.61 -0.34 -16.55
N LEU A 125 -4.73 0.08 -17.14
CA LEU A 125 -4.78 1.19 -18.11
C LEU A 125 -4.31 2.51 -17.51
N LYS A 126 -4.73 2.84 -16.28
CA LYS A 126 -4.30 4.05 -15.54
C LYS A 126 -2.78 4.13 -15.41
N TYR A 127 -2.11 2.99 -15.26
CA TYR A 127 -0.65 2.90 -15.15
C TYR A 127 0.03 2.59 -16.50
N GLY A 128 -0.67 2.72 -17.63
CA GLY A 128 -0.08 2.56 -18.96
C GLY A 128 0.08 1.12 -19.46
N CYS A 129 -0.40 0.12 -18.71
CA CYS A 129 -0.36 -1.27 -19.13
C CYS A 129 -1.56 -1.60 -20.03
N THR A 130 -1.27 -2.01 -21.27
CA THR A 130 -2.31 -2.41 -22.24
C THR A 130 -2.48 -3.93 -22.29
N PRO A 131 -3.62 -4.42 -22.81
CA PRO A 131 -3.83 -5.84 -23.05
C PRO A 131 -2.69 -6.57 -23.78
N GLY A 132 -2.15 -7.62 -23.16
CA GLY A 132 -1.08 -8.43 -23.74
C GLY A 132 0.32 -7.89 -23.49
N ASP A 133 0.46 -6.89 -22.62
CA ASP A 133 1.71 -6.19 -22.35
C ASP A 133 2.18 -6.42 -20.90
N LYS A 134 3.46 -6.11 -20.66
CA LYS A 134 4.05 -6.00 -19.33
C LYS A 134 4.55 -4.58 -19.15
N HIS A 135 4.17 -3.95 -18.03
CA HIS A 135 4.55 -2.58 -17.75
C HIS A 135 5.28 -2.49 -16.40
N GLU A 136 6.39 -1.77 -16.36
CA GLU A 136 7.06 -1.46 -15.10
C GLU A 136 6.22 -0.47 -14.29
N ALA A 137 6.10 -0.72 -13.00
CA ALA A 137 5.37 0.17 -12.09
C ALA A 137 6.13 0.30 -10.79
N THR A 138 5.76 1.29 -9.99
CA THR A 138 6.37 1.50 -8.68
C THR A 138 5.30 1.67 -7.61
N CYS A 139 5.68 1.33 -6.39
CA CYS A 139 4.87 1.58 -5.22
C CYS A 139 4.63 3.09 -5.06
N TYR A 140 3.36 3.49 -4.98
CA TYR A 140 2.94 4.87 -4.81
C TYR A 140 3.59 5.56 -3.58
N PHE A 141 3.82 4.81 -2.50
CA PHE A 141 4.28 5.37 -1.23
C PHE A 141 5.79 5.41 -1.05
N CYS A 142 6.54 4.43 -1.56
CA CYS A 142 8.00 4.34 -1.36
C CYS A 142 8.82 4.28 -2.65
N GLY A 143 8.18 4.09 -3.80
CA GLY A 143 8.87 3.96 -5.09
C GLY A 143 9.52 2.60 -5.34
N ASN A 144 9.32 1.59 -4.46
CA ASN A 144 9.81 0.24 -4.72
C ASN A 144 9.31 -0.27 -6.08
N PRO A 145 10.18 -0.89 -6.89
CA PRO A 145 9.82 -1.35 -8.21
C PRO A 145 8.88 -2.56 -8.14
N GLY A 146 8.11 -2.74 -9.21
CA GLY A 146 7.30 -3.90 -9.49
C GLY A 146 6.82 -3.85 -10.94
N SER A 147 5.84 -4.68 -11.28
CA SER A 147 5.31 -4.68 -12.65
C SER A 147 3.84 -5.05 -12.71
N ILE A 148 3.20 -4.63 -13.79
CA ILE A 148 1.85 -5.01 -14.17
C ILE A 148 1.99 -5.97 -15.34
N TYR A 149 1.28 -7.09 -15.28
CA TYR A 149 1.22 -8.03 -16.38
C TYR A 149 -0.23 -8.32 -16.76
N TRP A 150 -0.56 -8.03 -18.02
CA TRP A 150 -1.87 -8.28 -18.58
C TRP A 150 -1.74 -9.33 -19.69
N PRO A 151 -2.01 -10.62 -19.42
CA PRO A 151 -1.76 -11.68 -20.39
C PRO A 151 -2.65 -11.60 -21.63
N ARG A 152 -2.12 -12.06 -22.75
CA ARG A 152 -2.91 -12.57 -23.89
C ARG A 152 -3.23 -14.04 -23.65
N LEU A 153 -4.46 -14.39 -23.94
CA LEU A 153 -4.92 -15.77 -23.95
C LEU A 153 -4.38 -16.49 -25.19
N TYR A 154 -4.36 -17.82 -25.13
CA TYR A 154 -3.97 -18.66 -26.26
C TYR A 154 -4.84 -18.44 -27.51
N SER A 155 -6.09 -18.01 -27.32
CA SER A 155 -6.99 -17.63 -28.42
C SER A 155 -6.63 -16.31 -29.11
N GLY A 156 -5.55 -15.65 -28.71
CA GLY A 156 -5.18 -14.29 -29.13
C GLY A 156 -6.00 -13.17 -28.48
N LYS A 157 -7.08 -13.52 -27.76
CA LYS A 157 -7.89 -12.58 -27.00
C LYS A 157 -7.19 -12.10 -25.75
N THR A 158 -7.61 -10.96 -25.22
CA THR A 158 -7.12 -10.40 -23.97
C THR A 158 -7.61 -11.19 -22.75
N GLY A 159 -6.72 -11.49 -21.80
CA GLY A 159 -7.11 -12.09 -20.53
C GLY A 159 -8.00 -11.16 -19.71
N SER A 160 -8.98 -11.72 -19.00
CA SER A 160 -9.88 -10.89 -18.19
C SER A 160 -9.26 -10.45 -16.85
N TRP A 161 -8.13 -11.05 -16.47
CA TRP A 161 -7.36 -10.79 -15.25
C TRP A 161 -6.06 -10.03 -15.52
N VAL A 162 -5.58 -9.33 -14.49
CA VAL A 162 -4.33 -8.56 -14.49
C VAL A 162 -3.56 -8.89 -13.22
N ALA A 163 -2.29 -9.27 -13.37
CA ALA A 163 -1.38 -9.51 -12.26
C ALA A 163 -0.58 -8.23 -11.95
N PHE A 164 -0.32 -8.01 -10.67
CA PHE A 164 0.54 -6.95 -10.16
C PHE A 164 1.65 -7.63 -9.38
N SER A 165 2.85 -7.71 -9.94
CA SER A 165 3.98 -8.40 -9.32
C SER A 165 4.80 -7.45 -8.48
N GLU A 166 5.13 -7.90 -7.27
CA GLU A 166 5.73 -7.11 -6.17
C GLU A 166 4.91 -5.89 -5.69
N LEU A 167 3.73 -5.72 -6.26
CA LEU A 167 2.78 -4.65 -5.96
C LEU A 167 1.41 -5.25 -5.66
N GLU A 168 0.65 -4.55 -4.86
CA GLU A 168 -0.71 -4.89 -4.50
C GLU A 168 -1.60 -3.68 -4.77
N LEU A 169 -2.87 -3.96 -5.05
CA LEU A 169 -3.89 -2.93 -5.09
C LEU A 169 -4.19 -2.48 -3.67
N ASP A 170 -4.14 -1.16 -3.50
CA ASP A 170 -4.40 -0.49 -2.25
C ASP A 170 -5.35 0.69 -2.47
N HIS A 171 -6.24 0.92 -1.50
CA HIS A 171 -7.26 1.95 -1.58
C HIS A 171 -6.71 3.29 -1.08
N PHE A 172 -6.46 4.26 -1.95
CA PHE A 172 -6.00 5.59 -1.58
C PHE A 172 -6.77 6.16 -0.37
N GLU A 173 -8.10 6.14 -0.43
CA GLU A 173 -9.00 6.26 0.72
C GLU A 173 -9.39 4.87 1.22
N PRO A 174 -9.08 4.51 2.48
CA PRO A 174 -9.43 3.20 3.04
C PRO A 174 -10.93 2.89 3.02
N GLU A 175 -11.27 1.60 2.92
CA GLU A 175 -12.67 1.14 2.98
C GLU A 175 -13.35 1.52 4.31
N SER A 176 -12.58 1.55 5.41
CA SER A 176 -13.08 1.97 6.74
C SER A 176 -13.59 3.41 6.78
N THR A 177 -13.15 4.26 5.83
CA THR A 177 -13.60 5.65 5.67
C THR A 177 -14.55 5.83 4.48
N GLY A 178 -15.09 4.73 3.92
CA GLY A 178 -16.01 4.75 2.78
C GLY A 178 -15.34 4.66 1.40
N GLY A 179 -14.05 4.36 1.35
CA GLY A 179 -13.32 4.15 0.11
C GLY A 179 -13.91 3.02 -0.74
N LYS A 180 -14.02 3.26 -2.05
CA LYS A 180 -14.61 2.30 -3.00
C LYS A 180 -13.54 1.54 -3.79
N ASN A 181 -13.91 0.39 -4.34
CA ASN A 181 -13.11 -0.42 -5.26
C ASN A 181 -13.02 0.17 -6.68
N SER A 182 -13.06 1.49 -6.84
CA SER A 182 -12.99 2.14 -8.16
C SER A 182 -11.54 2.40 -8.56
N SER A 183 -11.24 2.42 -9.86
CA SER A 183 -9.88 2.65 -10.37
C SER A 183 -9.27 3.99 -9.95
N GLU A 184 -10.11 4.96 -9.66
CA GLU A 184 -9.72 6.30 -9.22
C GLU A 184 -9.17 6.23 -7.80
N ASN A 185 -9.84 5.47 -6.92
CA ASN A 185 -9.43 5.26 -5.54
C ASN A 185 -8.36 4.17 -5.37
N LEU A 186 -8.10 3.34 -6.39
CA LEU A 186 -7.07 2.30 -6.29
C LEU A 186 -5.70 2.81 -6.77
N VAL A 187 -4.67 2.49 -6.00
CA VAL A 187 -3.25 2.73 -6.29
C VAL A 187 -2.45 1.44 -6.15
N LEU A 188 -1.26 1.40 -6.74
CA LEU A 188 -0.31 0.31 -6.57
C LEU A 188 0.61 0.62 -5.39
N SER A 189 0.73 -0.31 -4.44
CA SER A 189 1.65 -0.21 -3.32
C SER A 189 2.39 -1.53 -3.11
N CYS A 190 3.65 -1.47 -2.67
CA CYS A 190 4.35 -2.70 -2.28
C CYS A 190 3.73 -3.26 -1.01
N ARG A 191 3.86 -4.58 -0.82
CA ARG A 191 3.24 -5.31 0.31
C ARG A 191 3.57 -4.67 1.66
N ASN A 192 4.82 -4.25 1.86
CA ASN A 192 5.24 -3.61 3.10
C ASN A 192 4.49 -2.28 3.37
N CYS A 193 4.31 -1.45 2.34
CA CYS A 193 3.58 -0.18 2.50
C CYS A 193 2.08 -0.42 2.68
N ASN A 194 1.48 -1.29 1.87
CA ASN A 194 0.06 -1.66 1.98
C ASN A 194 -0.27 -2.10 3.41
N ARG A 195 0.56 -3.00 3.94
CA ARG A 195 0.44 -3.53 5.29
C ARG A 195 0.66 -2.48 6.37
N ALA A 196 1.75 -1.71 6.30
CA ALA A 196 2.07 -0.69 7.30
C ALA A 196 1.06 0.47 7.33
N ARG A 197 0.35 0.71 6.23
CA ARG A 197 -0.69 1.72 6.13
C ARG A 197 -1.97 1.30 6.86
N CYS A 198 -2.35 0.03 6.80
CA CYS A 198 -3.61 -0.48 7.35
C CYS A 198 -4.80 0.42 6.93
N ASN A 199 -5.53 0.98 7.91
CA ASN A 199 -6.68 1.86 7.73
C ASN A 199 -6.32 3.36 7.76
N LYS A 200 -5.04 3.72 7.73
CA LYS A 200 -4.62 5.13 7.68
C LYS A 200 -4.86 5.67 6.28
N THR A 201 -5.24 6.94 6.19
CA THR A 201 -5.33 7.60 4.89
C THR A 201 -3.94 7.64 4.24
N ALA A 202 -3.89 7.71 2.91
CA ALA A 202 -2.62 7.88 2.19
C ALA A 202 -1.80 9.08 2.72
N PHE A 203 -2.49 10.17 3.05
CA PHE A 203 -1.89 11.38 3.60
C PHE A 203 -1.26 11.15 4.99
N ASP A 204 -2.02 10.57 5.92
CA ASP A 204 -1.55 10.35 7.30
C ASP A 204 -0.36 9.39 7.32
N PHE A 205 -0.39 8.36 6.47
CA PHE A 205 0.69 7.39 6.37
C PHE A 205 1.99 8.01 5.85
N VAL A 206 1.91 8.81 4.77
CA VAL A 206 3.10 9.50 4.22
C VAL A 206 3.65 10.51 5.22
N THR A 207 2.78 11.28 5.89
CA THR A 207 3.18 12.24 6.93
C THR A 207 3.86 11.54 8.10
N ALA A 208 3.33 10.40 8.56
CA ALA A 208 3.93 9.59 9.61
C ALA A 208 5.31 9.02 9.20
N LYS A 209 5.44 8.53 7.96
CA LYS A 209 6.72 8.06 7.40
C LYS A 209 7.78 9.16 7.35
N LEU A 210 7.39 10.38 6.98
CA LEU A 210 8.29 11.53 6.91
C LEU A 210 8.71 12.05 8.29
N SER A 211 7.80 12.00 9.27
CA SER A 211 8.08 12.44 10.66
C SER A 211 8.85 11.40 11.49
N ALA A 212 8.67 10.10 11.21
CA ALA A 212 9.36 9.01 11.89
C ALA A 212 10.84 8.86 11.47
N ASN A 213 11.26 9.46 10.35
CA ASN A 213 12.65 9.36 9.87
C ASN A 213 13.34 10.73 9.63
N PRO A 214 13.68 11.49 10.68
CA PRO A 214 14.49 12.70 10.53
C PRO A 214 16.00 12.44 10.35
N ARG A 215 16.49 11.21 10.62
CA ARG A 215 17.95 10.94 10.78
C ARG A 215 18.55 9.76 9.99
N GLU A 216 17.79 8.98 9.22
CA GLU A 216 18.36 7.99 8.29
C GLU A 216 18.50 8.56 6.87
N SER A 217 19.08 9.76 6.74
CA SER A 217 19.45 10.35 5.45
C SER A 217 20.86 10.93 5.46
N SER A 218 21.80 10.24 6.10
CA SER A 218 23.23 10.41 5.87
C SER A 218 23.73 9.17 5.13
N GLY A 219 23.87 9.27 3.82
CA GLY A 219 24.59 8.29 3.04
C GLY A 219 26.07 8.38 3.38
N GLU A 220 26.53 7.54 4.30
CA GLU A 220 27.91 7.08 4.30
C GLU A 220 27.95 5.74 3.56
N PHE A 221 28.51 5.79 2.36
CA PHE A 221 29.11 4.64 1.71
C PHE A 221 30.30 4.20 2.57
N MET A 222 30.13 3.15 3.38
CA MET A 222 31.25 2.50 4.07
C MET A 222 31.16 0.99 3.90
N GLY A 223 32.05 0.52 3.02
CA GLY A 223 33.01 -0.56 3.26
C GLY A 223 32.54 -1.80 4.03
N GLY A 224 32.77 -2.96 3.40
CA GLY A 224 32.58 -4.27 4.01
C GLY A 224 33.11 -4.35 5.44
N LYS A 225 32.29 -4.90 6.34
CA LYS A 225 32.77 -5.30 7.66
C LYS A 225 33.53 -6.62 7.51
N GLU A 226 34.86 -6.49 7.45
CA GLU A 226 35.80 -7.53 7.85
C GLU A 226 35.44 -7.99 9.28
N GLY A 227 35.01 -9.25 9.40
CA GLY A 227 35.01 -9.94 10.68
C GLY A 227 36.45 -10.33 11.03
N LYS A 228 37.04 -9.66 12.02
CA LYS A 228 38.30 -10.10 12.65
C LYS A 228 38.08 -11.44 13.35
N GLY A 229 39.04 -12.33 13.10
CA GLY A 229 38.97 -13.76 13.39
C GLY A 229 38.90 -14.17 14.86
N ARG A 230 38.48 -15.42 15.03
CA ARG A 230 38.99 -16.30 16.08
C ARG A 230 39.41 -17.60 15.39
N GLU A 231 40.71 -17.90 15.50
CA GLU A 231 41.40 -19.15 15.16
C GLU A 231 40.61 -20.37 15.68
N GLY A 232 40.59 -21.56 15.11
CA GLY A 232 41.30 -22.20 14.01
C GLY A 232 41.13 -23.71 14.22
N ASN A 233 41.01 -24.50 13.15
CA ASN A 233 41.73 -25.77 13.01
C ASN A 233 41.56 -26.29 11.57
N GLY A 234 42.67 -26.72 10.98
CA GLY A 234 42.81 -26.98 9.56
C GLY A 234 42.33 -28.35 9.10
N LYS A 235 42.28 -28.47 7.77
CA LYS A 235 42.86 -29.57 6.97
C LYS A 235 42.76 -29.22 5.47
N GLU A 236 43.86 -28.70 4.97
CA GLU A 236 44.57 -29.01 3.70
C GLU A 236 43.75 -29.49 2.47
N ASN A 237 43.62 -28.60 1.46
CA ASN A 237 44.18 -28.60 0.07
C ASN A 237 44.45 -29.93 -0.69
N PRO A 238 44.65 -29.93 -2.05
CA PRO A 238 44.53 -28.83 -3.05
C PRO A 238 43.98 -29.22 -4.48
N SER A 239 43.88 -28.19 -5.33
CA SER A 239 44.48 -28.11 -6.70
C SER A 239 43.66 -28.38 -7.99
N LEU A 240 43.57 -27.29 -8.80
CA LEU A 240 43.80 -27.14 -10.26
C LEU A 240 42.79 -27.81 -11.24
N CYS A 241 42.37 -27.21 -12.36
CA CYS A 241 43.17 -26.54 -13.40
C CYS A 241 42.39 -25.44 -14.15
N ALA A 242 43.18 -24.46 -14.61
CA ALA A 242 42.88 -23.51 -15.68
C ALA A 242 42.92 -24.18 -17.07
N ARG A 243 42.24 -23.58 -18.06
CA ARG A 243 42.71 -23.61 -19.45
C ARG A 243 42.17 -22.42 -20.25
N GLU A 244 43.08 -21.54 -20.65
CA GLU A 244 42.92 -20.60 -21.76
C GLU A 244 43.07 -21.34 -23.09
N ILE A 245 42.29 -20.94 -24.11
CA ILE A 245 42.71 -21.00 -25.52
C ILE A 245 42.18 -19.74 -26.23
N SER A 246 43.14 -19.01 -26.79
CA SER A 246 43.09 -17.88 -27.71
C SER A 246 42.58 -18.23 -29.11
N GLY A 247 42.03 -17.23 -29.82
CA GLY A 247 41.82 -17.28 -31.28
C GLY A 247 41.24 -15.97 -31.82
N ASP A 248 42.09 -15.11 -32.36
CA ASP A 248 41.77 -13.91 -33.15
C ASP A 248 41.20 -14.26 -34.53
N SER A 249 40.28 -13.42 -35.03
CA SER A 249 40.26 -12.99 -36.44
C SER A 249 39.32 -11.79 -36.64
N ASP A 250 39.88 -10.77 -37.27
CA ASP A 250 39.36 -9.42 -37.50
C ASP A 250 38.14 -9.28 -38.43
N GLY A 251 37.37 -8.22 -38.20
CA GLY A 251 36.36 -7.67 -39.10
C GLY A 251 35.81 -6.33 -38.59
N GLU A 252 36.35 -5.23 -39.10
CA GLU A 252 35.86 -3.83 -39.08
C GLU A 252 34.36 -3.72 -39.44
N ASN A 253 33.56 -2.69 -39.14
CA ASN A 253 33.58 -1.48 -38.32
C ASN A 253 32.19 -0.83 -38.55
N THR A 254 31.50 -0.39 -37.50
CA THR A 254 30.59 0.80 -37.46
C THR A 254 29.94 0.86 -36.08
N GLY A 255 30.71 1.30 -35.08
CA GLY A 255 30.16 1.67 -33.77
C GLY A 255 29.42 3.02 -33.85
N PRO A 256 28.32 3.22 -33.09
CA PRO A 256 27.83 4.57 -32.84
C PRO A 256 28.75 5.26 -31.82
N ASP A 257 29.35 6.35 -32.28
CA ASP A 257 29.98 7.49 -31.60
C ASP A 257 29.89 7.51 -30.04
N PRO A 258 31.02 7.60 -29.29
CA PRO A 258 31.04 7.64 -27.83
C PRO A 258 30.64 9.02 -27.23
N GLY A 259 29.74 9.74 -27.90
CA GLY A 259 29.33 11.10 -27.55
C GLY A 259 28.00 11.26 -26.79
N VAL A 260 27.26 10.19 -26.45
CA VAL A 260 25.88 10.30 -25.91
C VAL A 260 25.74 9.85 -24.45
N VAL A 261 26.83 9.46 -23.79
CA VAL A 261 26.83 9.08 -22.37
C VAL A 261 27.76 9.98 -21.58
N ASN A 262 27.35 11.23 -21.39
CA ASN A 262 27.68 12.04 -20.22
C ASN A 262 26.86 13.33 -20.22
N SER A 263 25.67 13.28 -19.63
CA SER A 263 24.89 14.50 -19.28
C SER A 263 24.81 14.70 -17.76
N ILE A 264 25.80 14.19 -17.00
CA ILE A 264 25.88 14.29 -15.54
C ILE A 264 26.87 15.39 -15.07
N LEU A 265 27.38 16.27 -15.94
CA LEU A 265 28.39 17.26 -15.51
C LEU A 265 28.20 18.74 -15.85
N ASP A 266 27.14 19.13 -16.55
CA ASP A 266 26.90 20.56 -16.77
C ASP A 266 25.62 20.98 -16.08
N ASN A 267 25.74 21.81 -15.04
CA ASN A 267 24.66 22.52 -14.32
C ASN A 267 23.84 23.43 -15.27
N ARG A 268 23.25 22.88 -16.32
CA ARG A 268 22.45 23.58 -17.31
C ARG A 268 21.01 23.09 -17.20
N ALA A 269 20.12 23.99 -16.80
CA ALA A 269 18.69 23.72 -16.87
C ALA A 269 18.29 23.44 -18.34
N PRO A 270 17.55 22.36 -18.63
CA PRO A 270 17.01 22.15 -19.96
C PRO A 270 15.94 23.21 -20.26
N PRO A 271 15.79 23.64 -21.53
CA PRO A 271 14.89 24.71 -21.89
C PRO A 271 13.43 24.35 -21.60
N ALA A 272 12.66 25.36 -21.20
CA ALA A 272 11.24 25.24 -20.90
C ALA A 272 10.45 24.88 -22.17
N GLY A 273 10.00 23.63 -22.26
CA GLY A 273 9.01 23.18 -23.25
C GLY A 273 9.35 21.83 -23.86
N GLY A 274 8.70 20.76 -23.37
CA GLY A 274 8.75 19.45 -24.02
C GLY A 274 8.45 18.28 -23.08
N LEU A 275 7.25 17.72 -23.25
CA LEU A 275 6.75 16.39 -22.83
C LEU A 275 7.49 15.66 -21.70
N GLY A 276 6.82 15.60 -20.55
CA GLY A 276 7.29 14.97 -19.33
C GLY A 276 7.66 13.51 -19.51
N ASN A 277 8.95 13.23 -19.33
CA ASN A 277 9.44 11.98 -18.78
C ASN A 277 10.85 12.22 -18.23
N PHE A 278 10.96 12.67 -16.99
CA PHE A 278 12.27 12.88 -16.36
C PHE A 278 12.32 12.24 -14.97
N GLY A 279 13.39 11.48 -14.75
CA GLY A 279 13.70 10.82 -13.49
C GLY A 279 13.89 11.80 -12.32
N LYS A 280 14.43 11.30 -11.21
CA LYS A 280 14.67 12.15 -10.04
C LYS A 280 15.75 13.19 -10.38
N PHE A 281 15.53 14.43 -9.95
CA PHE A 281 16.50 15.52 -10.10
C PHE A 281 16.60 16.34 -8.80
N VAL A 282 17.77 16.92 -8.58
CA VAL A 282 18.05 17.83 -7.45
C VAL A 282 17.48 19.20 -7.76
N MET A 283 17.02 19.93 -6.72
CA MET A 283 16.48 21.28 -6.88
C MET A 283 17.49 22.21 -7.57
N ALA A 284 17.03 22.94 -8.59
CA ALA A 284 17.86 23.85 -9.39
C ALA A 284 17.33 25.30 -9.35
N GLU A 285 18.21 26.28 -9.53
CA GLU A 285 17.96 27.73 -9.40
C GLU A 285 16.87 28.29 -10.34
N GLY A 286 16.48 27.53 -11.38
CA GLY A 286 15.42 27.87 -12.31
C GLY A 286 14.15 27.02 -12.22
N TRP A 287 14.01 26.17 -11.18
CA TRP A 287 12.88 25.24 -11.07
C TRP A 287 11.54 25.99 -10.97
N LYS A 288 10.54 25.51 -11.72
CA LYS A 288 9.17 26.00 -11.68
C LYS A 288 8.19 24.82 -11.68
N PRO A 289 7.06 24.95 -10.97
CA PRO A 289 6.00 23.95 -11.06
C PRO A 289 5.33 24.00 -12.45
N GLU A 290 4.72 22.89 -12.87
CA GLU A 290 4.05 22.79 -14.18
C GLU A 290 2.85 23.75 -14.30
N THR A 291 2.49 24.05 -15.56
CA THR A 291 1.30 24.83 -15.88
C THR A 291 0.06 24.14 -15.30
N GLY A 292 -0.72 24.87 -14.50
CA GLY A 292 -1.86 24.29 -13.77
C GLY A 292 -1.53 23.76 -12.37
N PHE A 293 -0.37 24.11 -11.80
CA PHE A 293 0.01 23.81 -10.42
C PHE A 293 -1.12 24.05 -9.40
N CYS A 294 -1.79 25.20 -9.43
CA CYS A 294 -2.88 25.49 -8.48
C CYS A 294 -4.02 24.46 -8.55
N ARG A 295 -4.35 23.99 -9.76
CA ARG A 295 -5.35 22.92 -9.96
C ARG A 295 -4.86 21.60 -9.39
N LYS A 296 -3.57 21.24 -9.60
CA LYS A 296 -2.97 20.04 -9.01
C LYS A 296 -2.87 20.14 -7.48
N ALA A 297 -2.49 21.29 -6.94
CA ALA A 297 -2.44 21.53 -5.50
C ALA A 297 -3.82 21.33 -4.86
N ALA A 298 -4.89 21.79 -5.53
CA ALA A 298 -6.26 21.55 -5.09
C ALA A 298 -6.60 20.05 -5.04
N THR A 299 -6.11 19.24 -5.99
CA THR A 299 -6.27 17.77 -5.93
C THR A 299 -5.51 17.12 -4.77
N TRP A 300 -4.50 17.79 -4.22
CA TRP A 300 -3.79 17.37 -3.00
C TRP A 300 -4.39 17.96 -1.73
N GLY A 301 -5.57 18.60 -1.81
CA GLY A 301 -6.24 19.22 -0.67
C GLY A 301 -5.57 20.52 -0.19
N VAL A 302 -4.72 21.13 -1.02
CA VAL A 302 -4.11 22.44 -0.75
C VAL A 302 -4.73 23.46 -1.69
N ILE A 303 -5.64 24.27 -1.16
CA ILE A 303 -6.28 25.35 -1.92
C ILE A 303 -5.28 26.51 -2.00
N ILE A 304 -4.64 26.65 -3.16
CA ILE A 304 -3.71 27.73 -3.48
C ILE A 304 -4.34 28.52 -4.62
N SER A 305 -4.70 29.78 -4.37
CA SER A 305 -5.14 30.71 -5.42
C SER A 305 -4.01 31.00 -6.39
N ASP A 306 -2.86 31.32 -5.82
CA ASP A 306 -1.63 31.77 -6.47
C ASP A 306 -0.44 31.55 -5.52
N PHE A 307 0.77 31.56 -6.06
CA PHE A 307 2.00 31.54 -5.27
C PHE A 307 2.86 32.74 -5.66
N THR A 308 3.54 33.32 -4.69
CA THR A 308 4.41 34.48 -4.93
C THR A 308 5.79 34.03 -5.41
N PRO A 309 6.50 34.84 -6.22
CA PRO A 309 7.88 34.55 -6.62
C PRO A 309 8.82 34.39 -5.42
N VAL A 310 8.53 35.06 -4.30
CA VAL A 310 9.29 34.96 -3.05
C VAL A 310 9.12 33.59 -2.40
N GLU A 311 7.89 33.09 -2.28
CA GLU A 311 7.62 31.73 -1.76
C GLU A 311 8.34 30.65 -2.60
N LEU A 312 8.39 30.84 -3.92
CA LEU A 312 9.13 29.93 -4.81
C LEU A 312 10.65 30.03 -4.58
N ALA A 313 11.21 31.24 -4.51
CA ALA A 313 12.63 31.45 -4.29
C ALA A 313 13.09 30.87 -2.95
N GLU A 314 12.36 31.13 -1.86
CA GLU A 314 12.65 30.57 -0.53
C GLU A 314 12.67 29.03 -0.55
N PHE A 315 11.70 28.42 -1.23
CA PHE A 315 11.63 26.97 -1.38
C PHE A 315 12.81 26.42 -2.18
N VAL A 316 13.13 27.03 -3.32
CA VAL A 316 14.25 26.61 -4.18
C VAL A 316 15.57 26.73 -3.42
N THR A 317 15.86 27.86 -2.76
CA THR A 317 17.10 28.06 -2.01
C THR A 317 17.27 27.04 -0.87
N TYR A 318 16.18 26.73 -0.15
CA TYR A 318 16.22 25.73 0.92
C TYR A 318 16.54 24.33 0.37
N TRP A 319 15.87 23.90 -0.70
CA TRP A 319 16.05 22.54 -1.23
C TRP A 319 17.29 22.39 -2.12
N GLN A 320 17.82 23.49 -2.65
CA GLN A 320 19.08 23.51 -3.38
C GLN A 320 20.28 23.19 -2.46
N SER A 321 20.26 23.67 -1.21
CA SER A 321 21.32 23.35 -0.24
C SER A 321 21.19 21.94 0.34
N GLU A 322 19.97 21.37 0.37
CA GLU A 322 19.70 20.04 0.89
C GLU A 322 20.21 18.90 -0.03
N GLY A 323 20.37 19.16 -1.34
CA GLY A 323 20.98 18.21 -2.30
C GLY A 323 20.17 16.94 -2.60
N LYS A 324 18.92 16.83 -2.13
CA LYS A 324 18.06 15.65 -2.34
C LYS A 324 17.43 15.65 -3.74
N ALA A 325 17.32 14.46 -4.35
CA ALA A 325 16.72 14.28 -5.67
C ALA A 325 15.30 13.68 -5.58
N PHE A 326 14.33 14.35 -6.21
CA PHE A 326 12.94 13.91 -6.28
C PHE A 326 12.38 14.05 -7.71
N HIS A 327 11.25 13.40 -8.00
CA HIS A 327 10.51 13.60 -9.26
C HIS A 327 9.76 14.95 -9.25
N GLN A 328 9.43 15.46 -10.44
CA GLN A 328 8.68 16.73 -10.60
C GLN A 328 7.42 16.78 -9.74
N ALA A 329 6.57 15.75 -9.80
CA ALA A 329 5.33 15.71 -9.02
C ALA A 329 5.57 15.74 -7.50
N GLN A 330 6.67 15.13 -7.03
CA GLN A 330 7.05 15.14 -5.61
C GLN A 330 7.54 16.53 -5.18
N TRP A 331 8.27 17.22 -6.06
CA TRP A 331 8.66 18.61 -5.82
C TRP A 331 7.46 19.55 -5.77
N GLU A 332 6.51 19.40 -6.68
CA GLU A 332 5.26 20.18 -6.68
C GLU A 332 4.45 19.94 -5.40
N GLN A 333 4.34 18.69 -4.94
CA GLN A 333 3.67 18.38 -3.67
C GLN A 333 4.36 19.04 -2.47
N LYS A 334 5.69 18.96 -2.40
CA LYS A 334 6.48 19.61 -1.34
C LYS A 334 6.32 21.11 -1.37
N PHE A 335 6.27 21.72 -2.55
CA PHE A 335 6.07 23.15 -2.72
C PHE A 335 4.66 23.59 -2.29
N ALA A 336 3.62 22.83 -2.64
CA ALA A 336 2.25 23.10 -2.19
C ALA A 336 2.16 23.07 -0.64
N GLN A 337 2.82 22.11 -0.01
CA GLN A 337 2.88 22.01 1.44
C GLN A 337 3.67 23.16 2.08
N SER A 338 4.81 23.56 1.50
CA SER A 338 5.60 24.66 2.05
C SER A 338 4.80 25.97 2.07
N ILE A 339 4.05 26.26 1.01
CA ILE A 339 3.16 27.42 0.94
C ILE A 339 2.11 27.36 2.06
N LYS A 340 1.45 26.21 2.24
CA LYS A 340 0.46 26.02 3.31
C LYS A 340 1.07 26.29 4.70
N HIS A 341 2.27 25.77 4.95
CA HIS A 341 2.96 25.97 6.22
C HIS A 341 3.36 27.44 6.45
N VAL A 342 3.93 28.10 5.44
CA VAL A 342 4.35 29.51 5.53
C VAL A 342 3.13 30.42 5.74
N ARG A 343 2.03 30.18 5.03
CA ARG A 343 0.79 30.97 5.16
C ARG A 343 0.09 30.75 6.49
N ASN A 344 0.01 29.50 6.97
CA ASN A 344 -0.54 29.20 8.30
C ASN A 344 0.31 29.78 9.44
N LYS A 345 1.63 29.92 9.25
CA LYS A 345 2.51 30.57 10.23
C LYS A 345 2.32 32.09 10.24
N LYS A 346 2.09 32.72 9.08
CA LYS A 346 1.79 34.15 8.97
C LYS A 346 0.42 34.53 9.52
N SER A 347 -0.60 33.67 9.40
CA SER A 347 -1.92 33.93 9.98
C SER A 347 -2.01 33.72 11.50
N GLY A 348 -0.96 33.14 12.11
CA GLY A 348 -0.90 32.86 13.55
C GLY A 348 -0.18 33.90 14.41
N GLY A 349 0.22 35.06 13.87
CA GLY A 349 1.08 36.01 14.58
C GLY A 349 0.73 37.48 14.37
N THR A 350 -0.24 38.00 15.12
CA THR A 350 -0.33 39.43 15.51
C THR A 350 -1.07 39.59 16.86
N ASP A 351 -0.27 39.93 17.89
CA ASP A 351 -0.48 40.64 19.17
C ASP A 351 -1.76 40.49 20.05
N GLY A 352 -1.55 39.95 21.26
CA GLY A 352 -1.36 40.77 22.47
C GLY A 352 -2.57 41.29 23.26
N GLN A 353 -2.97 40.57 24.31
CA GLN A 353 -3.14 41.10 25.69
C GLN A 353 -3.58 39.99 26.65
N LYS A 354 -2.83 39.83 27.75
CA LYS A 354 -3.09 38.86 28.83
C LYS A 354 -3.88 39.58 29.93
N ALA A 355 -5.04 39.04 30.31
CA ALA A 355 -5.72 39.33 31.58
C ALA A 355 -6.14 37.99 32.23
N PRO A 356 -6.16 37.88 33.57
CA PRO A 356 -6.13 36.59 34.26
C PRO A 356 -7.52 36.00 34.58
N ALA A 357 -7.51 34.66 34.68
CA ALA A 357 -8.41 33.77 35.44
C ALA A 357 -9.89 33.60 35.01
N ALA A 358 -10.23 32.37 34.62
CA ALA A 358 -11.30 31.59 35.25
C ALA A 358 -11.13 30.10 34.89
N ALA A 359 -11.03 29.25 35.90
CA ALA A 359 -10.84 27.82 35.77
C ALA A 359 -12.10 27.15 35.20
N SER A 360 -12.03 26.66 33.97
CA SER A 360 -12.79 25.50 33.50
C SER A 360 -11.93 24.79 32.45
N GLY A 361 -11.66 23.51 32.66
CA GLY A 361 -10.65 22.72 31.92
C GLY A 361 -11.04 22.35 30.49
N GLU A 362 -11.76 23.21 29.75
CA GLU A 362 -12.19 22.92 28.39
C GLU A 362 -11.57 23.89 27.39
N SER A 363 -11.00 23.35 26.30
CA SER A 363 -10.35 24.15 25.26
C SER A 363 -11.37 25.04 24.52
N ARG A 364 -10.91 26.18 24.02
CA ARG A 364 -11.76 27.15 23.28
C ARG A 364 -12.45 26.53 22.05
N ALA A 365 -11.84 25.50 21.46
CA ALA A 365 -12.42 24.72 20.38
C ALA A 365 -13.61 23.85 20.84
N VAL A 366 -13.54 23.28 22.03
CA VAL A 366 -14.65 22.50 22.62
C VAL A 366 -15.82 23.41 22.98
N GLN A 367 -15.54 24.63 23.45
CA GLN A 367 -16.56 25.62 23.75
C GLN A 367 -17.31 26.09 22.49
N THR A 368 -16.61 26.34 21.37
CA THR A 368 -17.26 26.69 20.10
C THR A 368 -18.09 25.55 19.52
N ILE A 369 -17.63 24.30 19.64
CA ILE A 369 -18.39 23.12 19.19
C ILE A 369 -19.66 22.95 20.03
N LYS A 370 -19.58 23.04 21.36
CA LYS A 370 -20.75 22.96 22.24
C LYS A 370 -21.75 24.08 21.97
N ALA A 371 -21.28 25.30 21.72
CA ALA A 371 -22.14 26.43 21.35
C ALA A 371 -22.83 26.22 19.99
N ALA A 372 -22.13 25.66 19.01
CA ALA A 372 -22.72 25.33 17.70
C ALA A 372 -23.79 24.23 17.81
N ILE A 373 -23.55 23.20 18.64
CA ILE A 373 -24.52 22.13 18.91
C ILE A 373 -25.74 22.66 19.67
N ALA A 374 -25.55 23.56 20.63
CA ALA A 374 -26.65 24.20 21.36
C ALA A 374 -27.51 25.09 20.43
N ALA A 375 -26.88 25.85 19.53
CA ALA A 375 -27.57 26.67 18.54
C ALA A 375 -28.32 25.82 17.49
N ASP A 376 -27.85 24.61 17.18
CA ASP A 376 -28.54 23.67 16.29
C ASP A 376 -29.75 23.00 16.98
N ARG A 377 -29.60 22.61 18.25
CA ARG A 377 -30.70 22.04 19.04
C ARG A 377 -31.82 23.04 19.33
N ALA A 378 -31.47 24.31 19.57
CA ALA A 378 -32.45 25.39 19.73
C ALA A 378 -33.23 25.66 18.43
N ARG A 379 -32.59 25.55 17.26
CA ARG A 379 -33.26 25.66 15.96
C ARG A 379 -34.22 24.50 15.67
N ASN A 380 -33.96 23.33 16.27
CA ASN A 380 -34.75 22.13 16.10
C ASN A 380 -35.77 21.88 17.24
N GLY A 381 -35.97 22.85 18.14
CA GLY A 381 -37.00 22.79 19.18
C GLY A 381 -36.76 21.76 20.30
N ILE A 382 -35.51 21.30 20.47
CA ILE A 382 -35.14 20.29 21.48
C ILE A 382 -34.54 20.99 22.70
N GLN A 383 -35.14 20.81 23.88
CA GLN A 383 -34.65 21.44 25.12
C GLN A 383 -33.25 20.93 25.53
N PRO A 384 -32.40 21.80 26.12
CA PRO A 384 -31.04 21.43 26.50
C PRO A 384 -31.03 20.48 27.70
N VAL A 385 -30.20 19.44 27.60
CA VAL A 385 -29.90 18.52 28.71
C VAL A 385 -29.05 19.27 29.72
N GLY A 386 -29.57 19.44 30.94
CA GLY A 386 -28.87 20.06 32.07
C GLY A 386 -27.58 19.32 32.40
N THR A 387 -26.54 20.07 32.73
CA THR A 387 -25.23 19.56 33.12
C THR A 387 -25.16 19.38 34.62
N ASP A 388 -25.88 18.40 35.15
CA ASP A 388 -25.86 18.08 36.58
C ASP A 388 -25.26 16.69 36.75
N GLY A 389 -23.93 16.64 36.79
CA GLY A 389 -23.18 15.47 37.23
C GLY A 389 -23.23 15.36 38.76
N GLY A 390 -24.39 14.98 39.29
CA GLY A 390 -24.63 14.71 40.71
C GLY A 390 -24.84 13.22 40.97
N SER A 391 -24.01 12.66 41.84
CA SER A 391 -24.01 11.28 42.36
C SER A 391 -25.37 10.57 42.44
N VAL A 392 -25.50 9.39 41.82
CA VAL A 392 -26.64 8.46 41.99
C VAL A 392 -26.15 7.23 42.74
N PHE A 393 -25.80 7.39 44.02
CA PHE A 393 -25.95 6.37 45.08
C PHE A 393 -25.65 7.00 46.45
N GLY A 394 -26.66 6.99 47.34
CA GLY A 394 -26.49 7.02 48.80
C GLY A 394 -26.75 8.36 49.51
N SER A 395 -27.96 8.55 50.05
CA SER A 395 -28.23 8.36 51.50
C SER A 395 -29.71 8.63 51.75
N LEU A 396 -30.47 7.56 52.00
CA LEU A 396 -31.80 7.66 52.60
C LEU A 396 -31.60 7.87 54.11
N GLY A 397 -32.26 8.90 54.64
CA GLY A 397 -32.40 9.17 56.06
C GLY A 397 -33.76 9.82 56.28
N ASP A 398 -34.71 8.97 56.67
CA ASP A 398 -35.84 9.14 57.61
C ASP A 398 -36.39 10.56 57.83
N GLU A 399 -37.67 10.78 57.49
CA GLU A 399 -38.77 10.67 58.45
C GLU A 399 -40.13 10.94 57.80
N GLU A 400 -41.10 10.19 58.32
CA GLU A 400 -42.56 10.12 58.17
C GLU A 400 -43.32 11.35 57.64
N TRP A 401 -44.52 11.12 57.08
CA TRP A 401 -45.80 11.48 57.71
C TRP A 401 -46.97 11.03 56.81
N ILE A 402 -47.77 10.08 57.33
CA ILE A 402 -49.24 9.95 57.28
C ILE A 402 -49.92 10.20 55.91
N GLY A 403 -50.64 9.29 55.26
CA GLY A 403 -51.53 8.24 55.72
C GLY A 403 -52.91 8.38 55.03
N THR A 404 -53.63 7.27 54.87
CA THR A 404 -55.08 7.17 54.53
C THR A 404 -55.39 7.15 53.01
N VAL A 405 -55.59 5.99 52.35
CA VAL A 405 -56.68 4.97 52.37
C VAL A 405 -57.67 5.20 51.21
N LEU A 406 -57.85 4.18 50.35
CA LEU A 406 -59.12 3.47 50.04
C LEU A 406 -58.97 2.56 48.80
N ASP A 407 -59.14 1.25 49.06
CA ASP A 407 -59.85 0.17 48.32
C ASP A 407 -59.54 -0.06 46.83
N MET A 408 -58.99 -1.20 46.37
CA MET A 408 -59.46 -2.61 46.37
C MET A 408 -60.83 -2.85 45.72
N GLU A 409 -60.82 -3.48 44.55
CA GLU A 409 -61.69 -4.58 44.08
C GLU A 409 -61.15 -5.05 42.71
N ASP A 410 -60.47 -6.20 42.60
CA ASP A 410 -60.95 -7.59 42.48
C ASP A 410 -61.71 -7.92 41.18
N GLY A 411 -61.27 -9.00 40.52
CA GLY A 411 -62.12 -9.74 39.57
C GLY A 411 -61.43 -10.44 38.39
N SER A 412 -60.94 -11.68 38.66
CA SER A 412 -61.08 -12.93 37.84
C SER A 412 -60.78 -12.91 36.32
N ILE A 413 -59.78 -13.65 35.80
CA ILE A 413 -59.66 -15.11 35.55
C ILE A 413 -60.56 -15.67 34.42
N GLU A 414 -59.89 -16.36 33.48
CA GLU A 414 -60.35 -17.34 32.45
C GLU A 414 -61.23 -16.81 31.30
N THR A 415 -61.01 -17.17 30.03
CA THR A 415 -60.54 -18.44 29.42
C THR A 415 -59.62 -18.24 28.23
#